data_AF-A0A3P7IJZ4-F1
#
_entry.id   AF-A0A3P7IJZ4-F1
#
_cell.length_a   1.000
_cell.length_b   1.000
_cell.length_c   1.000
_cell.angle_alpha   90.00
_cell.angle_beta   90.00
_cell.angle_gamma   90.00
#
_symmetry.space_group_name_H-M   'P 1'
#
loop_
_entity.id
_entity.type
_entity.pdbx_description
1 polymer ?
#
loop_
_entity_poly.entity_id
_entity_poly.type
_entity_poly.pdbx_seq_one_letter_code
_entity_poly.pdbx_strand_id
1 'polypeptide(L)'
;MTEENCDQWTKNDFLMKYEQALRFLEPQLNEDLVENVPPAVLISQTTLSDANVTILDRISNYGCDRERFVEDSEYRTETIIGLAMTDDEVMYADALELAADFKMNDWPVHFASLENALTS
;
A
#
# COMPACT_ATOMS: atom_id res chain seq x y z
N MET A 1 -18.91 -17.83 2.91
CA MET A 1 -19.70 -17.05 1.94
C MET A 1 -18.91 -15.77 1.73
N THR A 2 -18.38 -15.60 0.52
CA THR A 2 -17.50 -14.50 0.13
C THR A 2 -18.31 -13.22 -0.02
N GLU A 3 -17.97 -12.21 0.77
CA GLU A 3 -18.61 -10.89 0.74
C GLU A 3 -18.33 -10.25 -0.63
N GLU A 4 -19.42 -10.19 -1.39
CA GLU A 4 -19.79 -9.20 -2.40
C GLU A 4 -18.67 -8.34 -2.99
N ASN A 5 -18.35 -8.63 -4.26
CA ASN A 5 -18.02 -7.61 -5.25
C ASN A 5 -18.94 -6.41 -5.02
N CYS A 6 -18.42 -5.35 -4.40
CA CYS A 6 -19.12 -4.09 -4.31
C CYS A 6 -19.15 -3.51 -5.73
N ASP A 7 -20.20 -3.85 -6.49
CA ASP A 7 -20.47 -3.26 -7.79
C ASP A 7 -20.35 -1.75 -7.64
N GLN A 8 -19.40 -1.16 -8.39
CA GLN A 8 -19.18 0.29 -8.38
C GLN A 8 -20.51 0.99 -8.68
N TRP A 9 -21.13 1.55 -7.64
CA TRP A 9 -22.45 2.20 -7.74
C TRP A 9 -22.39 3.46 -8.62
N THR A 10 -21.18 3.94 -8.90
CA THR A 10 -20.91 5.06 -9.79
C THR A 10 -19.59 4.88 -10.53
N LYS A 11 -19.54 5.37 -11.78
CA LYS A 11 -18.30 5.47 -12.59
C LYS A 11 -17.50 6.74 -12.28
N ASN A 12 -17.99 7.56 -11.35
CA ASN A 12 -17.37 8.83 -11.00
C ASN A 12 -16.40 8.64 -9.82
N ASP A 13 -15.11 8.68 -10.11
CA ASP A 13 -14.04 8.52 -9.12
C ASP A 13 -14.13 9.50 -7.95
N PHE A 14 -14.64 10.72 -8.20
CA PHE A 14 -14.81 11.71 -7.15
C PHE A 14 -15.88 11.30 -6.13
N LEU A 15 -17.01 10.76 -6.62
CA LEU A 15 -18.10 10.31 -5.75
C LEU A 15 -17.74 9.04 -4.98
N MET A 16 -16.96 8.15 -5.60
CA MET A 16 -16.39 6.98 -4.91
C MET A 16 -15.48 7.41 -3.75
N LYS A 17 -14.52 8.30 -4.02
CA LYS A 17 -13.60 8.81 -3.00
C LYS A 17 -14.33 9.57 -1.89
N TYR A 18 -15.40 10.29 -2.25
CA TYR A 18 -16.22 10.99 -1.26
C TYR A 18 -16.98 10.02 -0.36
N GLU A 19 -17.57 8.97 -0.93
CA GLU A 19 -18.29 7.95 -0.16
C GLU A 19 -17.37 7.18 0.78
N GLN A 20 -16.18 6.81 0.31
CA GLN A 20 -15.12 6.25 1.15
C GLN A 20 -14.72 7.20 2.29
N ALA A 21 -14.59 8.49 1.98
CA ALA A 21 -14.27 9.51 2.99
C ALA A 21 -15.36 9.61 4.06
N LEU A 22 -16.63 9.57 3.66
CA LEU A 22 -17.77 9.62 4.57
C LEU A 22 -17.87 8.38 5.46
N ARG A 23 -17.63 7.17 4.92
CA ARG A 23 -17.58 5.94 5.73
C ARG A 23 -16.44 5.96 6.74
N PHE A 24 -15.27 6.45 6.33
CA PHE A 24 -14.11 6.55 7.23
C PHE A 24 -14.35 7.55 8.36
N LEU A 25 -15.00 8.67 8.04
CA LEU A 25 -15.31 9.72 9.00
C LEU A 25 -16.62 9.46 9.76
N GLU A 26 -17.39 8.43 9.43
CA GLU A 26 -18.67 8.05 10.06
C GLU A 26 -18.66 8.15 11.61
N PRO A 27 -17.65 7.65 12.36
CA PRO A 27 -17.62 7.79 13.82
C PRO A 27 -17.38 9.22 14.34
N GLN A 28 -16.96 10.14 13.47
CA GLN A 28 -16.64 11.54 13.77
C GLN A 28 -17.47 12.54 12.93
N LEU A 29 -18.40 12.03 12.11
CA LEU A 29 -19.16 12.81 11.16
C LEU A 29 -20.33 13.48 11.87
N ASN A 30 -20.27 14.80 12.02
CA ASN A 30 -21.38 15.61 12.50
C ASN A 30 -22.07 16.31 11.31
N GLU A 31 -23.36 16.60 11.45
CA GLU A 31 -24.15 17.33 10.43
C GLU A 31 -23.47 18.65 10.01
N ASP A 32 -22.86 19.36 10.98
CA ASP A 32 -22.08 20.57 10.74
C ASP A 32 -20.87 20.37 9.82
N LEU A 33 -20.20 19.21 9.88
CA LEU A 33 -19.03 18.92 9.04
C LEU A 33 -19.47 18.60 7.60
N VAL A 34 -20.60 17.92 7.41
CA VAL A 34 -21.12 17.59 6.08
C VAL A 34 -21.68 18.83 5.38
N GLU A 35 -22.30 19.75 6.14
CA GLU A 35 -22.92 20.95 5.58
C GLU A 35 -21.91 22.06 5.29
N ASN A 36 -20.85 22.20 6.12
CA ASN A 36 -19.92 23.32 6.02
C ASN A 36 -18.55 22.96 5.41
N VAL A 37 -18.19 21.68 5.29
CA VAL A 37 -16.90 21.26 4.72
C VAL A 37 -17.09 20.79 3.28
N PRO A 38 -16.36 21.38 2.30
CA PRO A 38 -16.42 20.91 0.93
C PRO A 38 -16.02 19.43 0.80
N PRO A 39 -16.72 18.64 -0.03
CA PRO A 39 -16.39 17.24 -0.30
C PRO A 39 -14.93 16.99 -0.67
N ALA A 40 -14.32 17.92 -1.40
CA ALA A 40 -12.90 17.85 -1.77
C ALA A 40 -11.96 17.89 -0.55
N VAL A 41 -12.33 18.60 0.51
CA VAL A 41 -11.54 18.66 1.76
C VAL A 41 -11.68 17.36 2.54
N LEU A 42 -12.90 16.81 2.64
CA LEU A 42 -13.15 15.52 3.27
C LEU A 42 -12.40 14.40 2.55
N ILE A 43 -12.46 14.37 1.22
CA ILE A 43 -11.66 13.47 0.39
C ILE A 43 -10.17 13.67 0.64
N SER A 44 -9.67 14.92 0.69
CA SER A 44 -8.25 15.16 0.90
C SER A 44 -7.76 14.65 2.26
N GLN A 45 -8.59 14.75 3.31
CA GLN A 45 -8.25 14.29 4.65
C GLN A 45 -8.18 12.76 4.74
N THR A 46 -9.02 12.06 3.99
CA THR A 46 -9.03 10.59 3.99
C THR A 46 -8.05 9.99 2.98
N THR A 47 -7.89 10.63 1.81
CA THR A 47 -6.86 10.25 0.83
C THR A 47 -5.45 10.52 1.31
N LEU A 48 -5.22 11.51 2.19
CA LEU A 48 -3.94 11.66 2.88
C LEU A 48 -3.65 10.49 3.82
N SER A 49 -4.67 9.85 4.41
CA SER A 49 -4.46 8.65 5.24
C SER A 49 -4.19 7.39 4.42
N ASP A 50 -4.84 7.20 3.27
CA ASP A 50 -4.54 6.07 2.37
C ASP A 50 -3.22 6.25 1.59
N ALA A 51 -2.84 7.49 1.27
CA ALA A 51 -1.54 7.79 0.66
C ALA A 51 -0.36 7.70 1.64
N ASN A 52 -0.64 7.51 2.95
CA ASN A 52 0.39 7.39 3.99
C ASN A 52 0.71 5.95 4.36
N VAL A 53 0.08 4.92 3.77
CA VAL A 53 0.61 3.56 3.87
C VAL A 53 1.80 3.47 2.92
N THR A 54 2.94 3.94 3.41
CA THR A 54 4.19 3.84 2.67
C THR A 54 4.56 2.37 2.50
N ILE A 55 5.37 2.03 1.50
CA ILE A 55 5.85 0.65 1.35
C ILE A 55 6.57 0.20 2.64
N LEU A 56 7.19 1.13 3.37
CA LEU A 56 7.79 0.90 4.69
C LEU A 56 6.77 0.52 5.80
N ASP A 57 5.52 0.94 5.67
CA ASP A 57 4.44 0.48 6.55
C ASP A 57 3.95 -0.90 6.11
N ARG A 58 3.96 -1.19 4.80
CA ARG A 58 3.60 -2.52 4.26
C ARG A 58 4.60 -3.60 4.62
N ILE A 59 5.91 -3.33 4.65
CA ILE A 59 6.92 -4.33 5.06
C ILE A 59 6.73 -4.81 6.50
N SER A 60 6.19 -3.95 7.38
CA SER A 60 5.85 -4.37 8.75
C SER A 60 4.75 -5.44 8.76
N ASN A 61 3.79 -5.34 7.83
CA ASN A 61 2.72 -6.34 7.67
C ASN A 61 3.24 -7.66 7.09
N TYR A 62 4.37 -7.63 6.39
CA TYR A 62 5.08 -8.82 5.91
C TYR A 62 5.95 -9.49 6.99
N GLY A 63 5.98 -8.91 8.20
CA GLY A 63 6.79 -9.41 9.32
C GLY A 63 8.24 -8.92 9.30
N CYS A 64 8.57 -7.92 8.48
CA CYS A 64 9.90 -7.31 8.45
C CYS A 64 10.03 -6.22 9.52
N ASP A 65 11.23 -6.07 10.08
CA ASP A 65 11.54 -5.03 11.05
C ASP A 65 11.84 -3.71 10.32
N ARG A 66 10.93 -2.74 10.43
CA ARG A 66 11.06 -1.43 9.79
C ARG A 66 12.26 -0.62 10.30
N GLU A 67 12.55 -0.65 11.61
CA GLU A 67 13.66 0.13 12.16
C GLU A 67 14.99 -0.41 11.64
N ARG A 68 15.14 -1.74 11.69
CA ARG A 68 16.32 -2.41 11.15
C ARG A 68 16.45 -2.22 9.64
N PHE A 69 15.36 -2.24 8.90
CA PHE A 69 15.37 -2.00 7.44
C PHE A 69 15.92 -0.61 7.07
N VAL A 70 15.60 0.41 7.88
CA VAL A 70 16.10 1.78 7.63
C VAL A 70 17.57 1.90 8.04
N GLU A 71 17.99 1.29 9.14
CA GLU A 71 19.34 1.47 9.71
C GLU A 71 20.41 0.55 9.09
N ASP A 72 20.05 -0.67 8.72
CA ASP A 72 20.96 -1.73 8.28
C ASP A 72 20.81 -1.97 6.77
N SER A 73 21.83 -1.56 6.01
CA SER A 73 21.84 -1.71 4.54
C SER A 73 21.91 -3.18 4.08
N GLU A 74 22.51 -4.06 4.87
CA GLU A 74 22.61 -5.49 4.54
C GLU A 74 21.24 -6.14 4.73
N TYR A 75 20.64 -5.95 5.91
CA TYR A 75 19.28 -6.43 6.21
C TYR A 75 18.25 -5.88 5.21
N ARG A 76 18.38 -4.62 4.80
CA ARG A 76 17.54 -4.02 3.77
C ARG A 76 17.61 -4.76 2.45
N THR A 77 18.84 -5.03 1.98
CA THR A 77 19.08 -5.72 0.71
C THR A 77 18.51 -7.14 0.76
N GLU A 78 18.78 -7.86 1.85
CA GLU A 78 18.23 -9.21 2.07
C GLU A 78 16.71 -9.20 2.12
N THR A 79 16.11 -8.20 2.76
CA THR A 79 14.65 -8.07 2.85
C THR A 79 14.03 -7.82 1.48
N ILE A 80 14.57 -6.89 0.69
CA ILE A 80 14.08 -6.61 -0.67
C ILE A 80 14.15 -7.85 -1.56
N ILE A 81 15.25 -8.60 -1.48
CA ILE A 81 15.41 -9.87 -2.22
C ILE A 81 14.41 -10.92 -1.72
N GLY A 82 14.24 -11.02 -0.39
CA GLY A 82 13.30 -11.93 0.25
C GLY A 82 11.86 -11.68 -0.18
N LEU A 83 11.45 -10.41 -0.26
CA LEU A 83 10.12 -10.01 -0.74
C LEU A 83 9.89 -10.38 -2.21
N ALA A 84 10.94 -10.52 -3.01
CA ALA A 84 10.82 -10.94 -4.41
C ALA A 84 10.69 -12.46 -4.58
N MET A 85 11.02 -13.25 -3.55
CA MET A 85 10.84 -14.71 -3.52
C MET A 85 9.41 -15.06 -3.06
N THR A 86 8.43 -14.62 -3.84
CA THR A 86 7.01 -14.82 -3.54
C THR A 86 6.22 -14.94 -4.84
N ASP A 87 5.04 -15.55 -4.75
CA ASP A 87 4.08 -15.61 -5.85
C ASP A 87 3.05 -14.46 -5.77
N ASP A 88 3.11 -13.64 -4.71
CA ASP A 88 2.26 -12.47 -4.54
C ASP A 88 2.77 -11.30 -5.40
N GLU A 89 2.02 -10.96 -6.44
CA GLU A 89 2.33 -9.85 -7.35
C GLU A 89 2.46 -8.49 -6.64
N VAL A 90 1.72 -8.28 -5.54
CA VAL A 90 1.78 -7.03 -4.76
C VAL A 90 3.09 -6.95 -3.98
N MET A 91 3.50 -8.04 -3.32
CA MET A 91 4.78 -8.09 -2.60
C MET A 91 5.98 -7.92 -3.56
N TYR A 92 5.89 -8.51 -4.76
CA TYR A 92 6.93 -8.34 -5.77
C TYR A 92 7.00 -6.90 -6.31
N ALA A 93 5.85 -6.25 -6.54
CA ALA A 93 5.80 -4.84 -6.92
C ALA A 93 6.42 -3.95 -5.83
N ASP A 94 6.13 -4.23 -4.55
CA ASP A 94 6.70 -3.54 -3.41
C ASP A 94 8.23 -3.72 -3.33
N ALA A 95 8.74 -4.92 -3.62
CA ALA A 95 10.17 -5.19 -3.67
C ALA A 95 10.88 -4.34 -4.75
N LEU A 96 10.27 -4.17 -5.93
CA LEU A 96 10.80 -3.33 -7.00
C LEU A 96 10.78 -1.84 -6.64
N GLU A 97 9.70 -1.37 -6.00
CA GLU A 97 9.57 0.02 -5.56
C GLU A 97 10.61 0.35 -4.48
N LEU A 98 10.81 -0.55 -3.50
CA LEU A 98 11.87 -0.42 -2.49
C LEU A 98 13.27 -0.46 -3.12
N ALA A 99 13.52 -1.34 -4.09
CA ALA A 99 14.80 -1.38 -4.78
C ALA A 99 15.11 -0.02 -5.46
N ALA A 100 14.11 0.58 -6.12
CA ALA A 100 14.25 1.89 -6.74
C ALA A 100 14.50 3.00 -5.72
N ASP A 101 13.72 3.05 -4.63
CA ASP A 101 13.83 4.07 -3.58
C ASP A 101 15.22 4.08 -2.91
N PHE A 102 15.77 2.89 -2.68
CA PHE A 102 17.09 2.73 -2.07
C PHE A 102 18.24 2.64 -3.09
N LYS A 103 17.95 2.88 -4.38
CA LYS A 103 18.94 2.86 -5.49
C LYS A 103 19.72 1.55 -5.57
N MET A 104 19.06 0.45 -5.23
CA MET A 104 19.57 -0.91 -5.38
C MET A 104 19.50 -1.33 -6.86
N ASN A 105 20.43 -2.19 -7.29
CA ASN A 105 20.31 -2.87 -8.58
C ASN A 105 19.06 -3.78 -8.56
N ASP A 106 18.23 -3.72 -9.60
CA ASP A 106 17.01 -4.51 -9.73
C ASP A 106 17.27 -5.97 -10.16
N TRP A 107 18.43 -6.25 -10.75
CA TRP A 107 18.81 -7.59 -11.21
C TRP A 107 18.66 -8.69 -10.15
N PRO A 108 19.14 -8.54 -8.89
CA PRO A 108 18.96 -9.55 -7.85
C PRO A 108 17.48 -9.79 -7.49
N VAL A 109 16.63 -8.76 -7.59
CA VAL A 109 15.18 -8.84 -7.32
C VAL A 109 14.50 -9.67 -8.40
N HIS A 110 14.78 -9.37 -9.66
CA HIS A 110 14.28 -10.14 -10.80
C HIS A 110 14.77 -11.59 -10.79
N PHE A 111 16.05 -11.81 -10.45
CA PHE A 111 16.61 -13.14 -10.38
C PHE A 111 15.97 -13.98 -9.28
N ALA A 112 15.75 -13.40 -8.09
CA ALA A 112 15.09 -14.09 -6.98
C ALA A 112 13.64 -14.50 -7.30
N SER A 113 12.89 -13.62 -7.98
CA SER A 113 11.54 -13.96 -8.45
C SER A 113 11.55 -15.09 -9.49
N LEU A 114 12.49 -15.04 -10.44
CA LEU A 114 12.68 -16.11 -11.43
C LEU A 114 13.06 -17.45 -10.76
N GLU A 115 13.99 -17.41 -9.80
CA GLU A 115 14.41 -18.59 -9.06
C GLU A 115 13.25 -19.22 -8.29
N ASN A 116 12.42 -18.41 -7.62
CA ASN A 116 11.21 -18.87 -6.95
C ASN A 116 10.25 -19.54 -7.96
N ALA A 117 9.95 -18.87 -9.08
CA ALA A 117 9.05 -19.40 -10.11
C ALA A 117 9.53 -20.71 -10.75
N LEU A 118 10.84 -20.99 -10.73
CA LEU A 118 11.43 -22.21 -11.29
C LEU A 118 11.57 -23.35 -10.27
N THR A 119 11.50 -23.05 -8.97
CA THR A 119 11.79 -24.00 -7.89
C THR A 119 10.61 -24.31 -6.98
N SER A 120 9.55 -23.50 -7.03
CA SER A 120 8.35 -23.64 -6.20
C SER A 120 7.27 -24.56 -6.76
#